data_AF-A0A917B2Q2-F1
#
_entry.id   AF-A0A917B2Q2-F1
#
_cell.length_a   1.000
_cell.length_b   1.000
_cell.length_c   1.000
_cell.angle_alpha   90.00
_cell.angle_beta   90.00
_cell.angle_gamma   90.00
#
_symmetry.space_group_name_H-M   'P 1'
#
loop_
_entity.id
_entity.type
_entity.pdbx_description
1 polymer ?
#
loop_
_entity_poly.entity_id
_entity_poly.type
_entity_poly.pdbx_seq_one_letter_code
_entity_poly.pdbx_strand_id
1 'polypeptide(L)'
;MLTVVVIAKECVPGRVKTRLTPALSAQQAAAVAFASLSDTLDAVLSLPTDRRILAFDGNPDNAPAAAADFEIVQQTCGGLDTRLAAIFDQATGPTLLVGMDTPQLTAADLRAAVDGLTASDSSATPAAWLGFANDGGFWALGMTHPDGDHIRGVAMSQDDTGREQLNRLLSAGLEVSLLPELTDVDTFADAVEVARLAPDSRFAAAFGAAVSNGSNGSSDSNRSTSSTGTIGAATSAKARA
;
A
#
# COMPACT_ATOMS: atom_id res chain seq x y z
N MET A 1 16.06 -21.94 -4.18
CA MET A 1 14.82 -21.58 -4.90
C MET A 1 14.15 -20.45 -4.12
N LEU A 2 14.32 -19.21 -4.56
CA LEU A 2 13.76 -18.02 -3.92
C LEU A 2 12.28 -17.88 -4.29
N THR A 3 11.43 -17.70 -3.28
CA THR A 3 10.02 -17.32 -3.46
C THR A 3 9.82 -15.85 -3.12
N VAL A 4 9.21 -15.07 -4.01
CA VAL A 4 8.77 -13.70 -3.71
C VAL A 4 7.25 -13.68 -3.56
N VAL A 5 6.76 -13.15 -2.45
CA VAL A 5 5.36 -13.08 -2.09
C VAL A 5 4.93 -11.62 -2.01
N VAL A 6 3.92 -11.22 -2.78
CA VAL A 6 3.22 -9.95 -2.59
C VAL A 6 1.98 -10.23 -1.77
N ILE A 7 1.85 -9.57 -0.62
CA ILE A 7 0.61 -9.65 0.18
C ILE A 7 -0.29 -8.46 -0.16
N ALA A 8 -1.53 -8.77 -0.55
CA ALA A 8 -2.48 -7.75 -0.96
C ALA A 8 -3.92 -8.11 -0.60
N LYS A 9 -4.75 -7.10 -0.42
CA LYS A 9 -6.21 -7.24 -0.37
C LYS A 9 -6.84 -6.66 -1.63
N GLU A 10 -8.02 -7.15 -1.97
CA GLU A 10 -8.79 -6.62 -3.09
C GLU A 10 -9.11 -5.14 -2.88
N CYS A 11 -8.89 -4.35 -3.94
CA CYS A 11 -9.06 -2.90 -3.94
C CYS A 11 -10.54 -2.50 -4.05
N VAL A 12 -11.37 -2.90 -3.09
CA VAL A 12 -12.81 -2.62 -3.07
C VAL A 12 -13.06 -1.18 -2.59
N PRO A 13 -13.85 -0.36 -3.32
CA PRO A 13 -14.25 0.98 -2.89
C PRO A 13 -14.81 0.99 -1.46
N GLY A 14 -14.28 1.89 -0.63
CA GLY A 14 -14.68 2.04 0.77
C GLY A 14 -14.06 1.01 1.74
N ARG A 15 -13.26 0.05 1.26
CA ARG A 15 -12.52 -0.93 2.10
C ARG A 15 -11.00 -0.74 2.06
N VAL A 16 -10.50 0.01 1.08
CA VAL A 16 -9.08 0.32 0.91
C VAL A 16 -8.86 1.81 0.90
N LYS A 17 -7.69 2.25 1.37
CA LYS A 17 -7.24 3.65 1.36
C LYS A 17 -8.31 4.63 1.85
N THR A 18 -9.00 4.26 2.92
CA THR A 18 -10.11 5.06 3.49
C THR A 18 -9.62 6.42 4.00
N ARG A 19 -8.32 6.55 4.32
CA ARG A 19 -7.68 7.81 4.72
C ARG A 19 -7.38 8.75 3.55
N LEU A 20 -7.49 8.29 2.29
CA LEU A 20 -7.55 9.17 1.12
C LEU A 20 -8.93 9.81 0.95
N THR A 21 -9.96 9.32 1.66
CA THR A 21 -11.30 9.92 1.69
C THR A 21 -11.37 10.93 2.84
N PRO A 22 -11.97 12.13 2.67
CA PRO A 22 -12.81 12.56 1.55
C PRO A 22 -12.08 13.30 0.41
N ALA A 23 -10.75 13.42 0.46
CA ALA A 23 -10.01 14.11 -0.61
C ALA A 23 -10.20 13.44 -1.97
N LEU A 24 -10.30 12.11 -1.98
CA LEU A 24 -10.74 11.28 -3.09
C LEU A 24 -12.08 10.61 -2.74
N SER A 25 -12.91 10.36 -3.76
CA SER A 25 -14.06 9.44 -3.61
C SER A 25 -13.59 8.01 -3.33
N ALA A 26 -14.47 7.18 -2.76
CA ALA A 26 -14.18 5.77 -2.49
C ALA A 26 -13.73 5.00 -3.75
N GLN A 27 -14.29 5.32 -4.91
CA GLN A 27 -13.94 4.73 -6.20
C GLN A 27 -12.54 5.17 -6.66
N GLN A 28 -12.22 6.46 -6.50
CA GLN A 28 -10.90 6.98 -6.82
C GLN A 28 -9.82 6.41 -5.91
N ALA A 29 -10.07 6.32 -4.60
CA ALA A 29 -9.14 5.72 -3.64
C ALA A 29 -8.87 4.24 -3.95
N ALA A 30 -9.90 3.49 -4.34
CA ALA A 30 -9.76 2.11 -4.81
C ALA A 30 -8.95 2.00 -6.11
N ALA A 31 -9.19 2.88 -7.09
CA ALA A 31 -8.43 2.90 -8.33
C ALA A 31 -6.94 3.22 -8.09
N VAL A 32 -6.63 4.15 -7.18
CA VAL A 32 -5.26 4.46 -6.77
C VAL A 32 -4.60 3.27 -6.07
N ALA A 33 -5.30 2.57 -5.17
CA ALA A 33 -4.80 1.36 -4.54
C ALA A 33 -4.53 0.22 -5.55
N PHE A 34 -5.41 0.06 -6.53
CA PHE A 34 -5.26 -0.95 -7.59
C PHE A 34 -4.05 -0.65 -8.49
N ALA A 35 -3.86 0.62 -8.83
CA ALA A 35 -2.68 1.08 -9.56
C ALA A 35 -1.40 0.84 -8.75
N SER A 36 -1.44 1.11 -7.43
CA SER A 36 -0.32 0.84 -6.52
C SER A 36 0.10 -0.62 -6.55
N LEU A 37 -0.86 -1.53 -6.31
CA LEU A 37 -0.61 -2.97 -6.36
C LEU A 37 -0.06 -3.40 -7.73
N SER A 38 -0.58 -2.84 -8.82
CA SER A 38 -0.11 -3.16 -10.18
C SER A 38 1.36 -2.80 -10.38
N ASP A 39 1.79 -1.64 -9.89
CA ASP A 39 3.19 -1.20 -9.99
C ASP A 39 4.11 -2.04 -9.10
N THR A 40 3.67 -2.42 -7.90
CA THR A 40 4.41 -3.37 -7.04
C THR A 40 4.59 -4.74 -7.70
N LEU A 41 3.55 -5.27 -8.34
CA LEU A 41 3.62 -6.55 -9.06
C LEU A 41 4.63 -6.47 -10.21
N ASP A 42 4.62 -5.38 -10.99
CA ASP A 42 5.59 -5.16 -12.07
C ASP A 42 7.03 -5.09 -11.57
N ALA A 43 7.27 -4.43 -10.43
CA ALA A 43 8.59 -4.40 -9.80
C ALA A 43 9.06 -5.83 -9.45
N VAL A 44 8.18 -6.66 -8.87
CA VAL A 44 8.49 -8.06 -8.54
C VAL A 44 8.66 -8.95 -9.78
N LEU A 45 7.95 -8.69 -10.88
CA LEU A 45 8.15 -9.40 -12.15
C LEU A 45 9.56 -9.20 -12.71
N SER A 46 10.15 -8.03 -12.48
CA SER A 46 11.51 -7.73 -12.94
C SER A 46 12.64 -8.37 -12.10
N LEU A 47 12.30 -9.04 -10.99
CA LEU A 47 13.28 -9.72 -10.14
C LEU A 47 13.62 -11.13 -10.66
N PRO A 48 14.88 -11.57 -10.52
CA PRO A 48 15.24 -12.97 -10.70
C PRO A 48 14.75 -13.77 -9.49
N THR A 49 13.66 -14.52 -9.68
CA THR A 49 13.08 -15.41 -8.67
C THR A 49 12.51 -16.65 -9.34
N ASP A 50 12.47 -17.76 -8.60
CA ASP A 50 11.96 -19.04 -9.09
C ASP A 50 10.44 -19.14 -8.98
N ARG A 51 9.83 -18.48 -7.99
CA ARG A 51 8.38 -18.54 -7.73
C ARG A 51 7.87 -17.18 -7.27
N ARG A 52 6.74 -16.76 -7.83
CA ARG A 52 6.02 -15.53 -7.48
C ARG A 52 4.63 -15.87 -6.98
N ILE A 53 4.28 -15.36 -5.80
CA ILE A 53 2.98 -15.61 -5.17
C ILE A 53 2.31 -14.29 -4.90
N LEU A 54 1.01 -14.18 -5.22
CA LEU A 54 0.13 -13.14 -4.74
C LEU A 54 -0.73 -13.74 -3.61
N ALA A 55 -0.38 -13.43 -2.36
CA ALA A 55 -1.19 -13.79 -1.20
C ALA A 55 -2.36 -12.79 -1.10
N PHE A 56 -3.51 -13.19 -1.64
CA PHE A 56 -4.64 -12.31 -1.92
C PHE A 56 -5.81 -12.49 -0.94
N ASP A 57 -6.27 -11.39 -0.35
CA ASP A 57 -7.50 -11.32 0.45
C ASP A 57 -8.62 -10.70 -0.39
N GLY A 58 -9.39 -11.56 -1.08
CA GLY A 58 -10.49 -11.16 -1.95
C GLY A 58 -10.70 -12.12 -3.12
N ASN A 59 -11.52 -11.72 -4.09
CA ASN A 59 -11.82 -12.55 -5.26
C ASN A 59 -10.63 -12.58 -6.24
N PRO A 60 -10.01 -13.74 -6.53
CA PRO A 60 -8.90 -13.86 -7.48
C PRO A 60 -9.19 -13.27 -8.86
N ASP A 61 -10.44 -13.31 -9.33
CA ASP A 61 -10.83 -12.74 -10.63
C ASP A 61 -10.69 -11.20 -10.68
N ASN A 62 -10.60 -10.54 -9.52
CA ASN A 62 -10.43 -9.11 -9.37
C ASN A 62 -8.96 -8.70 -9.14
N ALA A 63 -8.02 -9.65 -9.16
CA ALA A 63 -6.60 -9.33 -9.11
C ALA A 63 -6.16 -8.54 -10.36
N PRO A 64 -5.14 -7.67 -10.27
CA PRO A 64 -4.65 -6.95 -11.43
C PRO A 64 -4.14 -7.88 -12.53
N ALA A 65 -4.22 -7.44 -13.79
CA ALA A 65 -3.66 -8.19 -14.91
C ALA A 65 -2.14 -8.44 -14.76
N ALA A 66 -1.43 -7.57 -14.03
CA ALA A 66 -0.02 -7.77 -13.67
C ALA A 66 0.24 -9.04 -12.82
N ALA A 67 -0.81 -9.62 -12.21
CA ALA A 67 -0.73 -10.87 -11.48
C ALA A 67 -0.78 -12.12 -12.38
N ALA A 68 -0.82 -11.98 -13.71
CA ALA A 68 -0.95 -13.12 -14.64
C ALA A 68 0.17 -14.17 -14.48
N ASP A 69 1.39 -13.73 -14.16
CA ASP A 69 2.55 -14.60 -13.91
C ASP A 69 2.79 -14.87 -12.41
N PHE A 70 1.78 -14.66 -11.57
CA PHE A 70 1.79 -14.99 -10.14
C PHE A 70 0.88 -16.18 -9.86
N GLU A 71 1.32 -17.04 -8.95
CA GLU A 71 0.42 -17.96 -8.28
C GLU A 71 -0.44 -17.19 -7.27
N ILE A 72 -1.75 -17.14 -7.47
CA ILE A 72 -2.66 -16.49 -6.54
C ILE A 72 -3.09 -17.48 -5.46
N VAL A 73 -2.73 -17.19 -4.21
CA VAL A 73 -3.12 -17.99 -3.04
C VAL A 73 -4.00 -17.15 -2.13
N GLN A 74 -5.03 -17.76 -1.54
CA GLN A 74 -5.85 -17.08 -0.54
C GLN A 74 -5.07 -16.89 0.75
N GLN A 75 -5.19 -15.72 1.37
CA GLN A 75 -4.63 -15.49 2.70
C GLN A 75 -5.35 -16.33 3.75
N THR A 76 -4.62 -16.73 4.81
CA THR A 76 -5.24 -17.35 5.98
C THR A 76 -6.12 -16.34 6.74
N CYS A 77 -7.06 -16.81 7.54
CA CYS A 77 -7.79 -15.94 8.45
C CYS A 77 -6.90 -15.47 9.62
N GLY A 78 -7.25 -14.35 10.24
CA GLY A 78 -6.58 -13.82 11.43
C GLY A 78 -6.09 -12.39 11.28
N GLY A 79 -5.34 -11.92 12.28
CA GLY A 79 -4.64 -10.64 12.23
C GLY A 79 -3.54 -10.61 11.18
N LEU A 80 -3.07 -9.42 10.81
CA LEU A 80 -2.03 -9.28 9.79
C LEU A 80 -0.76 -10.05 10.17
N ASP A 81 -0.33 -10.01 11.43
CA ASP A 81 0.82 -10.76 11.95
C ASP A 81 0.69 -12.28 11.69
N THR A 82 -0.50 -12.84 11.91
CA THR A 82 -0.78 -14.26 11.69
C THR A 82 -0.76 -14.61 10.21
N ARG A 83 -1.28 -13.72 9.36
CA ARG A 83 -1.27 -13.90 7.90
C ARG A 83 0.13 -13.79 7.32
N LEU A 84 0.94 -12.85 7.81
CA LEU A 84 2.35 -12.75 7.45
C LEU A 84 3.11 -14.00 7.91
N ALA A 85 2.97 -14.40 9.17
CA ALA A 85 3.62 -15.59 9.72
C ALA A 85 3.29 -16.86 8.92
N ALA A 86 2.02 -17.04 8.51
CA ALA A 86 1.60 -18.18 7.72
C ALA A 86 2.29 -18.27 6.35
N ILE A 87 2.67 -17.14 5.73
CA ILE A 87 3.45 -17.13 4.48
C ILE A 87 4.83 -17.76 4.72
N PHE A 88 5.49 -17.40 5.82
CA PHE A 88 6.81 -17.92 6.15
C PHE A 88 6.76 -19.38 6.63
N ASP A 89 5.73 -19.78 7.38
CA ASP A 89 5.54 -21.17 7.82
C ASP A 89 5.34 -22.15 6.65
N GLN A 90 4.74 -21.68 5.56
CA GLN A 90 4.45 -22.50 4.36
C GLN A 90 5.59 -22.46 3.33
N ALA A 91 6.59 -21.61 3.54
CA ALA A 91 7.70 -21.47 2.61
C ALA A 91 8.64 -22.68 2.68
N THR A 92 9.05 -23.18 1.51
CA THR A 92 9.95 -24.35 1.39
C THR A 92 11.42 -23.95 1.16
N GLY A 93 11.75 -22.66 1.26
CA GLY A 93 13.06 -22.10 0.97
C GLY A 93 13.08 -20.58 1.16
N PRO A 94 14.19 -19.90 0.85
CA PRO A 94 14.34 -18.46 1.05
C PRO A 94 13.14 -17.69 0.50
N THR A 95 12.59 -16.80 1.32
CA THR A 95 11.35 -16.08 1.00
C THR A 95 11.49 -14.59 1.23
N LEU A 96 10.98 -13.81 0.30
CA LEU A 96 10.88 -12.36 0.36
C LEU A 96 9.40 -11.96 0.27
N LEU A 97 8.90 -11.33 1.32
CA LEU A 97 7.57 -10.72 1.39
C LEU A 97 7.65 -9.24 1.02
N VAL A 98 6.68 -8.75 0.24
CA VAL A 98 6.49 -7.35 -0.13
C VAL A 98 5.02 -6.94 0.07
N GLY A 99 4.79 -5.77 0.65
CA GLY A 99 3.45 -5.16 0.81
C GLY A 99 2.94 -4.51 -0.48
N MET A 100 1.62 -4.32 -0.60
CA MET A 100 0.97 -3.79 -1.81
C MET A 100 1.00 -2.25 -1.98
N ASP A 101 1.47 -1.53 -0.97
CA ASP A 101 1.18 -0.10 -0.76
C ASP A 101 2.35 0.83 -1.06
N THR A 102 3.40 0.32 -1.70
CA THR A 102 4.69 1.00 -1.95
C THR A 102 4.97 1.10 -3.46
N PRO A 103 4.22 1.90 -4.25
CA PRO A 103 4.27 1.84 -5.71
C PRO A 103 5.51 2.46 -6.36
N GLN A 104 6.32 3.20 -5.58
CA GLN A 104 7.63 3.70 -5.98
C GLN A 104 8.74 2.65 -5.86
N LEU A 105 8.42 1.45 -5.36
CA LEU A 105 9.34 0.32 -5.28
C LEU A 105 9.94 -0.01 -6.64
N THR A 106 11.26 -0.20 -6.68
CA THR A 106 11.98 -0.69 -7.85
C THR A 106 12.69 -2.01 -7.57
N ALA A 107 13.07 -2.73 -8.62
CA ALA A 107 13.93 -3.91 -8.48
C ALA A 107 15.29 -3.61 -7.83
N ALA A 108 15.79 -2.37 -7.99
CA ALA A 108 17.06 -1.98 -7.39
C ALA A 108 16.99 -1.96 -5.86
N ASP A 109 15.84 -1.58 -5.29
CA ASP A 109 15.61 -1.52 -3.85
C ASP A 109 15.62 -2.93 -3.21
N LEU A 110 15.19 -3.94 -3.97
CA LEU A 110 15.15 -5.34 -3.54
C LEU A 110 16.41 -6.12 -3.88
N ARG A 111 17.34 -5.56 -4.66
CA ARG A 111 18.51 -6.28 -5.16
C ARG A 111 19.36 -6.89 -4.05
N ALA A 112 19.60 -6.15 -2.96
CA ALA A 112 20.39 -6.65 -1.83
C ALA A 112 19.73 -7.86 -1.15
N ALA A 113 18.39 -7.86 -1.01
CA ALA A 113 17.66 -9.01 -0.48
C ALA A 113 17.73 -10.19 -1.44
N VAL A 114 17.47 -9.98 -2.74
CA VAL A 114 17.48 -11.04 -3.73
C VAL A 114 18.87 -11.69 -3.86
N ASP A 115 19.93 -10.89 -3.97
CA ASP A 115 21.31 -11.38 -4.06
C ASP A 115 21.66 -12.22 -2.81
N GLY A 116 21.30 -11.75 -1.61
CA GLY A 116 21.57 -12.48 -0.36
C GLY A 116 20.76 -13.76 -0.20
N LEU A 117 19.46 -13.72 -0.51
CA LEU A 117 18.55 -14.86 -0.42
C LEU A 117 18.87 -15.96 -1.45
N THR A 118 19.50 -15.60 -2.57
CA THR A 118 19.92 -16.55 -3.61
C THR A 118 21.33 -17.09 -3.40
N ALA A 119 22.24 -16.31 -2.79
CA ALA A 119 23.62 -16.72 -2.51
C ALA A 119 23.78 -17.67 -1.32
N SER A 120 22.75 -17.84 -0.50
CA SER A 120 22.83 -18.55 0.78
C SER A 120 22.97 -20.07 0.60
N ASP A 121 24.23 -20.53 0.59
CA ASP A 121 24.59 -21.93 0.83
C ASP A 121 24.34 -22.26 2.32
N SER A 122 23.82 -23.45 2.62
CA SER A 122 23.17 -23.83 3.90
C SER A 122 24.06 -23.86 5.17
N SER A 123 25.19 -23.15 5.21
CA SER A 123 26.16 -23.14 6.31
C SER A 123 26.43 -21.75 6.94
N ALA A 124 25.81 -20.67 6.43
CA ALA A 124 25.94 -19.33 7.00
C ALA A 124 24.86 -19.05 8.08
N THR A 125 25.13 -18.08 8.97
CA THR A 125 24.15 -17.57 9.95
C THR A 125 22.81 -17.25 9.25
N PRO A 126 21.64 -17.63 9.82
CA PRO A 126 20.35 -17.21 9.30
C PRO A 126 20.29 -15.69 9.16
N ALA A 127 20.01 -15.23 7.95
CA ALA A 127 19.97 -13.82 7.61
C ALA A 127 18.55 -13.38 7.27
N ALA A 128 18.23 -12.16 7.63
CA ALA A 128 16.98 -11.50 7.30
C ALA A 128 17.23 -10.14 6.64
N TRP A 129 16.25 -9.70 5.86
CA TRP A 129 16.20 -8.37 5.27
C TRP A 129 14.93 -7.66 5.71
N LEU A 130 15.03 -6.40 6.09
CA LEU A 130 13.88 -5.60 6.52
C LEU A 130 13.88 -4.25 5.82
N GLY A 131 12.78 -3.91 5.15
CA GLY A 131 12.56 -2.59 4.56
C GLY A 131 11.55 -1.81 5.40
N PHE A 132 12.01 -0.76 6.08
CA PHE A 132 11.15 0.10 6.89
C PHE A 132 10.22 0.94 6.03
N ALA A 133 9.01 1.16 6.52
CA ALA A 133 8.08 2.15 5.98
C ALA A 133 8.12 3.42 6.84
N ASN A 134 8.02 4.59 6.21
CA ASN A 134 8.07 5.90 6.88
C ASN A 134 6.98 6.12 7.95
N ASP A 135 5.91 5.32 7.92
CA ASP A 135 4.81 5.37 8.88
C ASP A 135 5.08 4.56 10.17
N GLY A 136 6.28 3.94 10.27
CA GLY A 136 6.67 3.08 11.37
C GLY A 136 6.43 1.60 11.15
N GLY A 137 5.86 1.22 10.00
CA GLY A 137 5.71 -0.16 9.54
C GLY A 137 6.94 -0.72 8.83
N PHE A 138 6.71 -1.74 8.01
CA PHE A 138 7.71 -2.28 7.07
C PHE A 138 7.02 -2.70 5.78
N TRP A 139 7.64 -2.41 4.64
CA TRP A 139 7.12 -2.74 3.31
C TRP A 139 7.70 -4.05 2.77
N ALA A 140 8.82 -4.54 3.32
CA ALA A 140 9.43 -5.80 2.94
C ALA A 140 10.08 -6.55 4.10
N LEU A 141 10.04 -7.88 4.03
CA LEU A 141 10.69 -8.80 4.95
C LEU A 141 11.21 -10.02 4.19
N GLY A 142 12.50 -10.30 4.28
CA GLY A 142 13.14 -11.48 3.68
C GLY A 142 13.80 -12.37 4.73
N MET A 143 13.79 -13.68 4.52
CA MET A 143 14.49 -14.65 5.39
C MET A 143 15.11 -15.78 4.56
N THR A 144 16.36 -16.13 4.86
CA THR A 144 17.01 -17.32 4.26
C THR A 144 16.36 -18.62 4.74
N HIS A 145 15.95 -18.65 6.01
CA HIS A 145 15.21 -19.73 6.65
C HIS A 145 13.90 -19.16 7.19
N PRO A 146 12.81 -19.22 6.40
CA PRO A 146 11.52 -18.72 6.84
C PRO A 146 11.02 -19.41 8.10
N ASP A 147 10.59 -18.60 9.07
CA ASP A 147 9.92 -19.05 10.29
C ASP A 147 8.92 -17.97 10.72
N GLY A 148 7.62 -18.31 10.74
CA GLY A 148 6.56 -17.39 11.10
C GLY A 148 6.59 -16.95 12.57
N ASP A 149 7.27 -17.68 13.46
CA ASP A 149 7.42 -17.28 14.87
C ASP A 149 8.26 -16.00 15.03
N HIS A 150 9.07 -15.65 14.03
CA HIS A 150 9.76 -14.36 13.96
C HIS A 150 8.84 -13.18 13.67
N ILE A 151 7.55 -13.39 13.38
CA ILE A 151 6.58 -12.35 13.03
C ILE A 151 5.37 -12.37 13.96
N ARG A 152 4.92 -13.57 14.32
CA ARG A 152 3.70 -13.79 15.11
C ARG A 152 3.72 -13.01 16.43
N GLY A 153 2.62 -12.32 16.72
CA GLY A 153 2.48 -11.52 17.94
C GLY A 153 3.22 -10.19 17.95
N VAL A 154 3.89 -9.79 16.86
CA VAL A 154 4.29 -8.38 16.67
C VAL A 154 3.03 -7.56 16.44
N ALA A 155 2.86 -6.46 17.17
CA ALA A 155 1.69 -5.60 17.03
C ALA A 155 1.72 -4.92 15.65
N MET A 156 0.66 -5.11 14.87
CA MET A 156 0.55 -4.55 13.52
C MET A 156 -0.18 -3.20 13.51
N SER A 157 0.09 -2.40 12.48
CA SER A 157 -0.55 -1.09 12.25
C SER A 157 -0.31 -0.08 13.38
N GLN A 158 0.83 -0.18 14.05
CA GLN A 158 1.36 0.79 15.01
C GLN A 158 2.57 1.53 14.41
N ASP A 159 2.86 2.73 14.91
CA ASP A 159 3.99 3.57 14.49
C ASP A 159 5.38 3.01 14.91
N ASP A 160 5.40 1.91 15.65
CA ASP A 160 6.62 1.19 16.01
C ASP A 160 6.64 -0.27 15.56
N THR A 161 5.70 -0.68 14.69
CA THR A 161 5.58 -2.05 14.17
C THR A 161 6.90 -2.56 13.59
N GLY A 162 7.52 -1.79 12.69
CA GLY A 162 8.78 -2.15 12.04
C GLY A 162 9.93 -2.25 13.04
N ARG A 163 9.98 -1.35 14.03
CA ARG A 163 11.00 -1.39 15.09
C ARG A 163 10.86 -2.65 15.93
N GLU A 164 9.64 -3.01 16.32
CA GLU A 164 9.38 -4.22 17.08
C GLU A 164 9.66 -5.48 16.24
N GLN A 165 9.36 -5.46 14.94
CA GLN A 165 9.74 -6.52 14.01
C GLN A 165 11.27 -6.68 13.94
N LEU A 166 12.03 -5.59 13.85
CA LEU A 166 13.50 -5.64 13.89
C LEU A 166 14.00 -6.23 15.21
N ASN A 167 13.48 -5.76 16.34
CA ASN A 167 13.85 -6.28 17.67
C ASN A 167 13.58 -7.79 17.78
N ARG A 168 12.46 -8.26 17.21
CA ARG A 168 12.11 -9.69 17.19
C ARG A 168 13.15 -10.50 16.42
N LEU A 169 13.53 -10.05 15.23
CA LEU A 169 14.54 -10.73 14.40
C LEU A 169 15.90 -10.77 15.10
N LEU A 170 16.35 -9.64 15.65
CA LEU A 170 17.63 -9.54 16.37
C LEU A 170 17.63 -10.41 17.63
N SER A 171 16.52 -10.45 18.37
CA SER A 171 16.40 -11.27 19.59
C SER A 171 16.40 -12.77 19.30
N ALA A 172 16.00 -13.17 18.09
CA ALA A 172 16.10 -14.54 17.60
C ALA A 172 17.50 -14.88 17.06
N GLY A 173 18.45 -13.93 17.08
CA GLY A 173 19.84 -14.15 16.68
C GLY A 173 20.08 -14.05 15.17
N LEU A 174 19.15 -13.49 14.40
CA LEU A 174 19.30 -13.32 12.96
C LEU A 174 20.22 -12.13 12.66
N GLU A 175 21.04 -12.28 11.63
CA GLU A 175 21.75 -11.14 11.04
C GLU A 175 20.78 -10.37 10.13
N VAL A 176 20.45 -9.14 10.50
CA VAL A 176 19.46 -8.33 9.77
C VAL A 176 20.15 -7.27 8.91
N SER A 177 19.92 -7.33 7.61
CA SER A 177 20.29 -6.28 6.66
C SER A 177 19.09 -5.36 6.40
N LEU A 178 19.31 -4.05 6.44
CA LEU A 178 18.24 -3.08 6.15
C LEU A 178 18.18 -2.77 4.66
N LEU A 179 16.96 -2.76 4.12
CA LEU A 179 16.66 -2.24 2.78
C LEU A 179 16.40 -0.73 2.86
N PRO A 180 16.38 -0.02 1.71
CA PRO A 180 15.96 1.38 1.70
C PRO A 180 14.61 1.57 2.39
N GLU A 181 14.50 2.65 3.16
CA GLU A 181 13.23 3.07 3.73
C GLU A 181 12.36 3.69 2.62
N LEU A 182 11.09 3.28 2.54
CA LEU A 182 10.13 3.75 1.54
C LEU A 182 8.84 4.25 2.21
N THR A 183 8.00 4.94 1.43
CA THR A 183 6.70 5.45 1.89
C THR A 183 5.58 4.51 1.48
N ASP A 184 4.86 3.94 2.45
CA ASP A 184 3.57 3.32 2.19
C ASP A 184 2.52 4.41 2.02
N VAL A 185 1.73 4.35 0.95
CA VAL A 185 0.76 5.39 0.62
C VAL A 185 -0.51 5.21 1.45
N ASP A 186 -0.65 5.81 2.63
CA ASP A 186 -1.89 5.71 3.43
C ASP A 186 -2.71 7.01 3.40
N THR A 187 -2.02 8.16 3.37
CA THR A 187 -2.61 9.49 3.41
C THR A 187 -2.47 10.24 2.09
N PHE A 188 -3.21 11.34 1.96
CA PHE A 188 -3.12 12.18 0.76
C PHE A 188 -1.73 12.81 0.60
N ALA A 189 -1.05 13.12 1.70
CA ALA A 189 0.31 13.65 1.68
C ALA A 189 1.29 12.62 1.10
N ASP A 190 1.18 11.37 1.55
CA ASP A 190 1.98 10.25 1.02
C ASP A 190 1.73 10.08 -0.49
N ALA A 191 0.47 10.16 -0.91
CA ALA A 191 0.11 10.03 -2.32
C ALA A 191 0.73 11.13 -3.19
N VAL A 192 0.74 12.38 -2.71
CA VAL A 192 1.41 13.50 -3.39
C VAL A 192 2.92 13.28 -3.48
N GLU A 193 3.54 12.87 -2.37
CA GLU A 193 4.97 12.61 -2.33
C GLU A 193 5.37 11.49 -3.28
N VAL A 194 4.69 10.34 -3.18
CA VAL A 194 5.00 9.14 -3.96
C VAL A 194 4.73 9.34 -5.45
N ALA A 195 3.66 10.07 -5.83
CA ALA A 195 3.42 10.43 -7.22
C ALA A 195 4.54 11.30 -7.81
N ARG A 196 5.23 12.10 -6.98
CA ARG A 196 6.41 12.88 -7.41
C ARG A 196 7.66 12.01 -7.51
N LEU A 197 7.81 11.00 -6.65
CA LEU A 197 8.94 10.08 -6.65
C LEU A 197 8.90 9.10 -7.84
N ALA A 198 7.70 8.67 -8.24
CA ALA A 198 7.48 7.74 -9.34
C ALA A 198 6.50 8.32 -10.38
N PRO A 199 6.86 9.39 -11.11
CA PRO A 199 5.93 10.13 -11.98
C PRO A 199 5.42 9.32 -13.18
N ASP A 200 6.17 8.31 -13.61
CA ASP A 200 5.82 7.45 -14.75
C ASP A 200 5.02 6.20 -14.33
N SER A 201 4.69 6.06 -13.04
CA SER A 201 3.94 4.93 -12.50
C SER A 201 2.45 4.99 -12.83
N ARG A 202 1.76 3.84 -12.84
CA ARG A 202 0.29 3.82 -12.96
C ARG A 202 -0.35 4.51 -11.76
N PHE A 203 0.25 4.37 -10.59
CA PHE A 203 -0.16 5.06 -9.37
C PHE A 203 -0.20 6.58 -9.58
N ALA A 204 0.88 7.19 -10.07
CA ALA A 204 0.96 8.62 -10.30
C ALA A 204 -0.09 9.10 -11.32
N ALA A 205 -0.28 8.34 -12.41
CA ALA A 205 -1.31 8.62 -13.40
C ALA A 205 -2.73 8.55 -12.80
N ALA A 206 -3.05 7.50 -12.03
CA ALA A 206 -4.34 7.31 -11.39
C ALA A 206 -4.63 8.40 -10.34
N PHE A 207 -3.64 8.74 -9.52
CA PHE A 207 -3.74 9.81 -8.53
C PHE A 207 -3.94 11.18 -9.19
N GLY A 208 -3.16 11.50 -10.22
CA GLY A 208 -3.29 12.75 -10.97
C GLY A 208 -4.67 12.93 -11.62
N ALA A 209 -5.21 11.85 -12.20
CA ALA A 209 -6.57 11.83 -12.75
C ALA A 209 -7.63 12.02 -11.65
N ALA A 210 -7.46 11.39 -10.49
CA ALA A 210 -8.37 11.53 -9.36
C ALA A 210 -8.45 12.96 -8.83
N VAL A 211 -7.29 13.62 -8.66
CA VAL A 211 -7.21 15.01 -8.16
C VAL A 211 -7.78 16.01 -9.18
N SER A 212 -7.52 15.79 -10.47
CA SER A 212 -8.02 16.67 -11.55
C SER A 212 -9.54 16.61 -11.73
N ASN A 213 -10.17 15.46 -11.44
CA ASN A 213 -11.62 15.30 -11.49
C ASN A 213 -12.32 15.87 -10.24
N GLY A 214 -11.63 15.99 -9.10
CA GLY A 214 -12.16 16.60 -7.87
C GLY A 214 -12.25 18.13 -7.94
N SER A 215 -11.33 18.78 -8.66
CA SER A 215 -11.30 20.24 -8.83
C SER A 215 -12.37 20.77 -9.79
N ASN A 216 -12.85 19.97 -10.75
CA ASN A 216 -13.96 20.35 -11.64
C ASN A 216 -15.36 20.20 -10.99
N GLY A 217 -15.47 19.62 -9.79
CA GLY A 217 -16.75 19.40 -9.09
C GLY A 217 -17.17 20.49 -8.10
N SER A 218 -16.34 21.53 -7.89
CA SER A 218 -16.59 22.58 -6.86
C SER A 218 -16.91 23.97 -7.42
N SER A 219 -17.19 24.10 -8.72
CA SER A 219 -17.51 25.39 -9.35
C SER A 219 -18.81 25.33 -10.15
N ASP A 220 -19.95 25.10 -9.50
CA ASP A 220 -21.24 25.56 -10.05
C ASP A 220 -22.36 25.60 -9.00
N SER A 221 -22.37 26.64 -8.17
CA SER A 221 -23.59 27.13 -7.51
C SER A 221 -23.42 28.55 -6.97
N ASN A 222 -23.08 29.53 -7.81
CA ASN A 222 -23.49 30.90 -7.52
C ASN A 222 -23.56 31.79 -8.76
N ARG A 223 -24.60 31.58 -9.59
CA ARG A 223 -25.07 32.60 -10.53
C ARG A 223 -26.59 32.68 -10.49
N SER A 224 -27.11 33.31 -9.45
CA SER A 224 -28.48 33.85 -9.42
C SER A 224 -28.41 35.37 -9.32
N THR A 225 -28.45 36.01 -10.49
CA THR A 225 -29.22 37.21 -10.84
C THR A 225 -29.52 38.27 -9.76
N SER A 226 -28.94 39.47 -9.97
CA SER A 226 -29.60 40.80 -10.10
C SER A 226 -30.93 41.05 -9.36
N SER A 227 -31.26 42.21 -8.79
CA SER A 227 -30.65 43.53 -8.62
C SER A 227 -31.68 44.38 -7.86
N THR A 228 -31.22 45.08 -6.82
CA THR A 228 -31.71 46.34 -6.23
C THR A 228 -32.98 47.01 -6.78
N GLY A 229 -33.92 47.32 -5.88
CA GLY A 229 -34.95 48.34 -6.03
C GLY A 229 -35.42 48.84 -4.65
N THR A 230 -35.09 50.08 -4.32
CA THR A 230 -35.18 50.71 -3.00
C THR A 230 -36.25 51.82 -2.99
N ILE A 231 -37.12 51.79 -1.98
CA ILE A 231 -37.87 52.87 -1.27
C ILE A 231 -38.86 53.77 -2.05
N GLY A 232 -40.08 53.87 -1.50
CA GLY A 232 -41.01 55.00 -1.70
C GLY A 232 -42.18 54.97 -0.70
N ALA A 233 -42.14 55.85 0.30
CA ALA A 233 -43.18 56.02 1.31
C ALA A 233 -44.38 56.84 0.79
N ALA A 234 -45.60 56.52 1.23
CA ALA A 234 -46.73 57.44 1.24
C ALA A 234 -47.77 57.08 2.32
N THR A 235 -48.01 58.05 3.19
CA THR A 235 -49.04 58.18 4.23
C THR A 235 -50.48 58.19 3.70
N SER A 236 -51.42 57.56 4.41
CA SER A 236 -52.71 58.18 4.71
C SER A 236 -53.49 57.47 5.83
N ALA A 237 -54.13 58.30 6.66
CA ALA A 237 -54.93 57.96 7.82
C ALA A 237 -56.45 57.99 7.50
N LYS A 238 -57.25 57.49 8.47
CA LYS A 238 -58.74 57.57 8.63
C LYS A 238 -59.57 56.62 7.75
N ALA A 239 -60.69 56.02 8.18
CA ALA A 239 -61.49 56.06 9.42
C ALA A 239 -62.57 54.96 9.38
N ARG A 240 -63.10 54.58 10.57
CA ARG A 240 -64.41 53.92 10.86
C ARG A 240 -64.61 52.50 10.27
N ALA A 241 -65.20 51.53 10.95
CA ALA A 241 -66.11 51.51 12.09
C ALA A 241 -65.79 50.32 13.02
#